data_AF-A0A1H2M0F5-F1
#
_entry.id   AF-A0A1H2M0F5-F1
#
_cell.length_a   1.000
_cell.length_b   1.000
_cell.length_c   1.000
_cell.angle_alpha   90.00
_cell.angle_beta   90.00
_cell.angle_gamma   90.00
#
_symmetry.space_group_name_H-M   'P 1'
#
loop_
_entity.id
_entity.type
_entity.pdbx_description
1 polymer ?
#
loop_
_entity_poly.entity_id
_entity_poly.type
_entity_poly.pdbx_seq_one_letter_code
_entity_poly.pdbx_strand_id
1 'polypeptide(L)'
;MRRNDILRTLVARYGPVLDRTGGALSFPADISMVTELSDGPAAPAAAVDLVAADDPAAGLGRRLSEAGVATVVLLLPWDGGSLPTGELVQGVGASGYQVTGMLPLDEADTPTALIAGRVDAGGPMLHPYLRWDGDAAPVDPPAVLRLVNEHHVEGFVWRVLDQRVRELDERARDLESRRAEAEKAGAEATAENERLTAENERLIADNATALKRLSDATASLAQAHAERDAVQARMSRIEGSSSYRLARRLAAGKQAMARLVGAGR
;
A
#
# COMPACT_ATOMS: atom_id res chain seq x y z
N MET A 1 -5.97 -19.64 -0.11
CA MET A 1 -6.92 -20.56 0.57
C MET A 1 -6.16 -21.20 1.71
N ARG A 2 -6.77 -21.35 2.89
CA ARG A 2 -6.03 -21.89 4.04
C ARG A 2 -5.96 -23.41 4.00
N ARG A 3 -4.85 -23.97 4.48
CA ARG A 3 -4.64 -25.42 4.63
C ARG A 3 -5.79 -26.10 5.36
N ASN A 4 -6.28 -25.50 6.45
CA ASN A 4 -7.35 -26.06 7.27
C ASN A 4 -8.67 -26.25 6.51
N ASP A 5 -8.94 -25.44 5.49
CA ASP A 5 -10.16 -25.54 4.68
C ASP A 5 -10.13 -26.79 3.78
N ILE A 6 -8.95 -27.13 3.25
CA ILE A 6 -8.72 -28.39 2.52
C ILE A 6 -8.99 -29.57 3.44
N LEU A 7 -8.40 -29.55 4.63
CA LEU A 7 -8.48 -30.66 5.57
C LEU A 7 -9.90 -30.92 6.06
N ARG A 8 -10.68 -29.85 6.34
CA ARG A 8 -12.11 -29.97 6.65
C ARG A 8 -12.88 -30.63 5.51
N THR A 9 -12.55 -30.31 4.27
CA THR A 9 -13.16 -30.92 3.08
C THR A 9 -12.82 -32.41 2.97
N LEU A 10 -11.56 -32.78 3.26
CA LEU A 10 -11.14 -34.18 3.28
C LEU A 10 -11.88 -34.96 4.37
N VAL A 11 -11.95 -34.44 5.60
CA VAL A 11 -12.62 -35.12 6.71
C VAL A 11 -14.10 -35.32 6.42
N ALA A 12 -14.78 -34.28 5.93
CA ALA A 12 -16.19 -34.37 5.57
C ALA A 12 -16.47 -35.43 4.50
N ARG A 13 -15.52 -35.66 3.57
CA ARG A 13 -15.69 -36.57 2.44
C ARG A 13 -15.21 -37.99 2.70
N TYR A 14 -14.17 -38.16 3.50
CA TYR A 14 -13.43 -39.42 3.65
C TYR A 14 -13.33 -39.92 5.10
N GLY A 15 -13.87 -39.18 6.07
CA GLY A 15 -13.79 -39.53 7.49
C GLY A 15 -12.43 -39.16 8.10
N PRO A 16 -11.92 -39.92 9.09
CA PRO A 16 -10.63 -39.64 9.70
C PRO A 16 -9.49 -39.59 8.68
N VAL A 17 -8.59 -38.62 8.84
CA VAL A 17 -7.45 -38.41 7.92
C VAL A 17 -6.15 -38.86 8.59
N LEU A 18 -5.33 -39.61 7.86
CA LEU A 18 -4.00 -40.02 8.31
C LEU A 18 -3.04 -38.82 8.29
N ASP A 19 -2.49 -38.47 9.45
CA ASP A 19 -1.41 -37.50 9.59
C ASP A 19 -0.06 -38.19 9.32
N ARG A 20 0.58 -37.84 8.20
CA ARG A 20 1.96 -38.27 7.87
C ARG A 20 2.98 -37.15 8.05
N THR A 21 2.58 -36.01 8.60
CA THR A 21 3.46 -34.84 8.77
C THR A 21 4.44 -34.99 9.95
N GLY A 22 4.37 -36.12 10.67
CA GLY A 22 5.22 -36.37 11.85
C GLY A 22 4.93 -35.39 13.00
N GLY A 23 3.72 -34.84 13.07
CA GLY A 23 3.34 -33.83 14.06
C GLY A 23 3.90 -32.43 13.79
N ALA A 24 4.52 -32.20 12.62
CA ALA A 24 5.04 -30.88 12.25
C ALA A 24 3.93 -29.84 12.08
N LEU A 25 2.69 -30.29 11.81
CA LEU A 25 1.54 -29.41 11.62
C LEU A 25 0.58 -29.51 12.82
N SER A 26 0.13 -28.35 13.29
CA SER A 26 -0.99 -28.26 14.21
C SER A 26 -2.29 -28.29 13.43
N PHE A 27 -3.14 -29.26 13.76
CA PHE A 27 -4.48 -29.40 13.20
C PHE A 27 -5.52 -28.91 14.21
N PRO A 28 -6.56 -28.18 13.78
CA PRO A 28 -7.62 -27.75 14.67
C PRO A 28 -8.44 -28.95 15.20
N ALA A 29 -8.94 -28.83 16.42
CA ALA A 29 -9.54 -29.94 17.18
C ALA A 29 -10.84 -30.51 16.59
N ASP A 30 -11.43 -29.80 15.62
CA ASP A 30 -12.62 -30.22 14.87
C ASP A 30 -12.29 -31.23 13.74
N ILE A 31 -11.00 -31.50 13.48
CA ILE A 31 -10.53 -32.42 12.44
C ILE A 31 -10.06 -33.73 13.10
N SER A 32 -10.74 -34.83 12.76
CA SER A 32 -10.35 -36.16 13.24
C SER A 32 -9.10 -36.66 12.50
N MET A 33 -7.95 -36.62 13.17
CA MET A 33 -6.68 -37.14 12.64
C MET A 33 -6.32 -38.47 13.30
N VAL A 34 -5.72 -39.37 12.53
CA VAL A 34 -5.10 -40.61 13.03
C VAL A 34 -3.63 -40.63 12.61
N THR A 35 -2.76 -41.23 13.43
CA THR A 35 -1.31 -41.28 13.14
C THR A 35 -0.86 -42.62 12.58
N GLU A 36 -1.72 -43.63 12.60
CA GLU A 36 -1.41 -44.97 12.14
C GLU A 36 -2.48 -45.47 11.17
N LEU A 37 -2.03 -46.20 10.15
CA LEU A 37 -2.93 -46.92 9.24
C LEU A 37 -3.48 -48.13 10.00
N SER A 38 -4.81 -48.28 10.01
CA SER A 38 -5.48 -49.43 10.63
C SER A 38 -6.24 -50.23 9.58
N ASP A 39 -6.27 -51.55 9.74
CA ASP A 39 -7.09 -52.42 8.91
C ASP A 39 -8.50 -52.52 9.51
N GLY A 40 -9.50 -51.98 8.81
CA GLY A 40 -10.89 -52.04 9.25
C GLY A 40 -11.82 -51.06 8.54
N PRO A 41 -13.14 -51.09 8.82
CA PRO A 41 -14.12 -50.20 8.22
C PRO A 41 -13.95 -48.72 8.64
N ALA A 42 -13.11 -48.45 9.65
CA ALA A 42 -12.73 -47.11 10.11
C ALA A 42 -11.32 -46.69 9.64
N ALA A 43 -10.71 -47.43 8.70
CA ALA A 43 -9.41 -47.08 8.13
C ALA A 43 -9.48 -45.70 7.45
N PRO A 44 -8.45 -44.86 7.61
CA PRO A 44 -8.42 -43.55 6.95
C PRO A 44 -8.36 -43.74 5.44
N ALA A 45 -9.34 -43.19 4.71
CA ALA A 45 -9.35 -43.23 3.25
C ALA A 45 -8.52 -42.10 2.61
N ALA A 46 -8.11 -41.10 3.42
CA ALA A 46 -7.27 -39.99 3.00
C ALA A 46 -6.07 -39.79 3.94
N ALA A 47 -4.96 -39.30 3.39
CA ALA A 47 -3.76 -38.94 4.13
C ALA A 47 -3.28 -37.54 3.77
N VAL A 48 -2.62 -36.87 4.72
CA VAL A 48 -1.94 -35.60 4.52
C VAL A 48 -0.47 -35.79 4.83
N ASP A 49 0.38 -35.42 3.88
CA ASP A 49 1.83 -35.52 4.01
C ASP A 49 2.46 -34.15 3.77
N LEU A 50 3.55 -33.90 4.48
CA LEU A 50 4.34 -32.68 4.41
C LEU A 50 5.68 -33.01 3.74
N VAL A 51 5.95 -32.32 2.63
CA VAL A 51 7.24 -32.41 1.94
C VAL A 51 8.13 -31.30 2.50
N ALA A 52 9.26 -31.67 3.07
CA ALA A 52 10.22 -30.70 3.59
C ALA A 52 10.89 -29.94 2.44
N ALA A 53 11.33 -28.71 2.69
CA ALA A 53 11.95 -27.87 1.65
C ALA A 53 13.25 -28.47 1.07
N ASP A 54 13.95 -29.29 1.85
CA ASP A 54 15.17 -30.00 1.49
C ASP A 54 14.91 -31.42 0.93
N ASP A 55 13.65 -31.88 0.92
CA ASP A 55 13.32 -33.17 0.32
C ASP A 55 13.53 -33.12 -1.20
N PRO A 56 14.24 -34.12 -1.78
CA PRO A 56 14.36 -34.21 -3.21
C PRO A 56 13.00 -34.55 -3.84
N ALA A 57 12.61 -33.82 -4.88
CA ALA A 57 11.37 -34.07 -5.61
C ALA A 57 11.28 -35.51 -6.18
N ALA A 58 12.43 -36.12 -6.50
CA ALA A 58 12.50 -37.53 -6.91
C ALA A 58 11.97 -38.52 -5.83
N GLY A 59 11.94 -38.12 -4.57
CA GLY A 59 11.42 -38.91 -3.45
C GLY A 59 9.90 -38.93 -3.32
N LEU A 60 9.18 -38.08 -4.07
CA LEU A 60 7.72 -37.93 -3.96
C LEU A 60 6.95 -39.21 -4.29
N GLY A 61 7.42 -39.96 -5.30
CA GLY A 61 6.77 -41.22 -5.68
C GLY A 61 6.80 -42.24 -4.53
N ARG A 62 7.94 -42.36 -3.86
CA ARG A 62 8.05 -43.25 -2.69
C ARG A 62 7.07 -42.87 -1.58
N ARG A 63 6.97 -41.57 -1.26
CA ARG A 63 6.04 -41.06 -0.23
C ARG A 63 4.58 -41.41 -0.54
N LEU A 64 4.17 -41.25 -1.80
CA LEU A 64 2.82 -41.59 -2.25
C LEU A 64 2.55 -43.09 -2.20
N SER A 65 3.51 -43.92 -2.62
CA SER A 65 3.37 -45.38 -2.58
C SER A 65 3.26 -45.90 -1.14
N GLU A 66 4.02 -45.31 -0.21
CA GLU A 66 3.98 -45.63 1.22
C GLU A 66 2.71 -45.12 1.91
N ALA A 67 1.96 -44.20 1.30
CA ALA A 67 0.73 -43.65 1.89
C ALA A 67 -0.35 -44.71 2.07
N GLY A 68 -0.48 -45.64 1.13
CA GLY A 68 -1.41 -46.78 1.22
C GLY A 68 -2.91 -46.42 1.23
N VAL A 69 -3.27 -45.15 1.10
CA VAL A 69 -4.65 -44.64 1.15
C VAL A 69 -5.21 -44.35 -0.23
N ALA A 70 -6.52 -44.12 -0.33
CA ALA A 70 -7.18 -43.84 -1.61
C ALA A 70 -6.93 -42.40 -2.10
N THR A 71 -6.77 -41.44 -1.19
CA THR A 71 -6.50 -40.02 -1.53
C THR A 71 -5.35 -39.47 -0.69
N VAL A 72 -4.42 -38.77 -1.33
CA VAL A 72 -3.32 -38.10 -0.64
C VAL A 72 -3.35 -36.61 -0.92
N VAL A 73 -3.15 -35.81 0.12
CA VAL A 73 -2.84 -34.39 0.01
C VAL A 73 -1.39 -34.16 0.38
N LEU A 74 -0.59 -33.77 -0.61
CA LEU A 74 0.80 -33.37 -0.43
C LEU A 74 0.87 -31.86 -0.24
N LEU A 75 1.44 -31.43 0.87
CA LEU A 75 1.78 -30.04 1.14
C LEU A 75 3.21 -29.81 0.66
N LEU A 76 3.35 -28.98 -0.37
CA LEU A 76 4.58 -28.81 -1.11
C LEU A 76 5.24 -27.48 -0.71
N PRO A 77 6.58 -27.47 -0.55
CA PRO A 77 7.34 -26.26 -0.19
C PRO A 77 7.57 -25.33 -1.39
N TRP A 78 7.23 -25.78 -2.61
CA TRP A 78 7.41 -25.03 -3.84
C TRP A 78 6.15 -24.26 -4.20
N ASP A 79 6.34 -23.02 -4.64
CA ASP A 79 5.27 -22.23 -5.22
C ASP A 79 5.02 -22.60 -6.68
N GLY A 80 3.99 -22.03 -7.32
CA GLY A 80 3.69 -22.33 -8.71
C GLY A 80 4.82 -22.02 -9.71
N GLY A 81 5.77 -21.13 -9.37
CA GLY A 81 6.88 -20.78 -10.26
C GLY A 81 8.14 -21.65 -10.08
N SER A 82 8.29 -22.28 -8.93
CA SER A 82 9.44 -23.11 -8.55
C SER A 82 9.12 -24.61 -8.48
N LEU A 83 7.91 -24.99 -8.85
CA LEU A 83 7.42 -26.36 -8.78
C LEU A 83 8.23 -27.30 -9.70
N PRO A 84 8.83 -28.38 -9.17
CA PRO A 84 9.55 -29.38 -9.96
C PRO A 84 8.55 -30.26 -10.74
N THR A 85 7.99 -29.69 -11.81
CA THR A 85 6.85 -30.23 -12.54
C THR A 85 7.13 -31.62 -13.11
N GLY A 86 8.32 -31.83 -13.68
CA GLY A 86 8.71 -33.13 -14.26
C GLY A 86 8.74 -34.24 -13.22
N GLU A 87 9.43 -34.00 -12.10
CA GLU A 87 9.58 -34.93 -10.99
C GLU A 87 8.25 -35.20 -10.28
N LEU A 88 7.42 -34.17 -10.12
CA LEU A 88 6.09 -34.28 -9.54
C LEU A 88 5.18 -35.17 -10.39
N VAL A 89 5.09 -34.88 -11.69
CA VAL A 89 4.27 -35.65 -12.63
C VAL A 89 4.76 -37.10 -12.72
N GLN A 90 6.08 -37.28 -12.83
CA GLN A 90 6.69 -38.62 -12.89
C GLN A 90 6.47 -39.39 -11.59
N GLY A 91 6.71 -38.77 -10.43
CA GLY A 91 6.56 -39.40 -9.13
C GLY A 91 5.12 -39.80 -8.85
N VAL A 92 4.16 -38.91 -9.09
CA VAL A 92 2.73 -39.18 -8.88
C VAL A 92 2.25 -40.30 -9.80
N GLY A 93 2.60 -40.23 -11.09
CA GLY A 93 2.22 -41.24 -12.07
C GLY A 93 2.83 -42.62 -11.80
N ALA A 94 4.12 -42.68 -11.45
CA ALA A 94 4.82 -43.92 -11.13
C ALA A 94 4.25 -44.63 -9.88
N SER A 95 3.66 -43.86 -8.96
CA SER A 95 3.01 -44.39 -7.75
C SER A 95 1.56 -44.84 -7.96
N GLY A 96 1.04 -44.75 -9.19
CA GLY A 96 -0.34 -45.14 -9.50
C GLY A 96 -1.40 -44.15 -9.01
N TYR A 97 -1.01 -42.89 -8.80
CA TYR A 97 -1.93 -41.82 -8.43
C TYR A 97 -2.21 -40.89 -9.62
N GLN A 98 -3.42 -40.34 -9.65
CA GLN A 98 -3.81 -39.27 -10.55
C GLN A 98 -4.00 -37.97 -9.75
N VAL A 99 -3.42 -36.87 -10.22
CA VAL A 99 -3.71 -35.53 -9.72
C VAL A 99 -5.17 -35.20 -10.02
N THR A 100 -5.92 -34.88 -8.97
CA THR A 100 -7.34 -34.48 -9.03
C THR A 100 -7.51 -32.98 -8.85
N GLY A 101 -6.52 -32.32 -8.25
CA GLY A 101 -6.53 -30.90 -8.00
C GLY A 101 -5.20 -30.40 -7.46
N MET A 102 -4.91 -29.14 -7.75
CA MET A 102 -3.80 -28.40 -7.15
C MET A 102 -4.29 -27.00 -6.80
N LEU A 103 -3.90 -26.53 -5.62
CA LEU A 103 -4.43 -25.31 -5.03
C LEU A 103 -3.30 -24.48 -4.41
N PRO A 104 -3.31 -23.15 -4.62
CA PRO A 104 -2.37 -22.27 -3.94
C PRO A 104 -2.81 -22.09 -2.49
N LEU A 105 -1.84 -22.15 -1.60
CA LEU A 105 -2.00 -21.98 -0.16
C LEU A 105 -1.48 -20.60 0.26
N ASP A 106 -2.06 -20.06 1.33
CA ASP A 106 -1.66 -18.75 1.87
C ASP A 106 -0.46 -18.89 2.85
N GLU A 107 -0.06 -20.11 3.12
CA GLU A 107 1.01 -20.51 4.03
C GLU A 107 2.39 -20.43 3.35
N ALA A 108 3.33 -19.69 3.95
CA ALA A 108 4.64 -19.44 3.35
C ALA A 108 5.58 -20.65 3.30
N ASP A 109 5.42 -21.58 4.24
CA ASP A 109 6.21 -22.82 4.35
C ASP A 109 5.71 -23.91 3.39
N THR A 110 4.42 -23.87 3.04
CA THR A 110 3.73 -24.85 2.20
C THR A 110 2.81 -24.15 1.21
N PRO A 111 3.35 -23.39 0.23
CA PRO A 111 2.55 -22.53 -0.64
C PRO A 111 1.68 -23.27 -1.66
N THR A 112 1.81 -24.60 -1.78
CA THR A 112 1.03 -25.39 -2.74
C THR A 112 0.50 -26.68 -2.09
N ALA A 113 -0.76 -27.00 -2.35
CA ALA A 113 -1.35 -28.30 -2.05
C ALA A 113 -1.62 -29.09 -3.34
N LEU A 114 -1.15 -30.34 -3.40
CA LEU A 114 -1.49 -31.30 -4.45
C LEU A 114 -2.41 -32.38 -3.90
N ILE A 115 -3.54 -32.62 -4.57
CA ILE A 115 -4.52 -33.63 -4.20
C ILE A 115 -4.49 -34.73 -5.26
N ALA A 116 -4.16 -35.95 -4.85
CA ALA A 116 -4.07 -37.10 -5.76
C ALA A 116 -4.92 -38.28 -5.28
N GLY A 117 -5.60 -38.94 -6.23
CA GLY A 117 -6.40 -40.14 -6.00
C GLY A 117 -5.73 -41.38 -6.58
N ARG A 118 -5.81 -42.50 -5.87
CA ARG A 118 -5.24 -43.79 -6.29
C ARG A 118 -6.13 -44.46 -7.35
N VAL A 119 -5.52 -45.00 -8.41
CA VAL A 119 -6.25 -45.43 -9.63
C VAL A 119 -6.70 -46.90 -9.58
N ASP A 120 -6.08 -47.73 -8.74
CA ASP A 120 -6.29 -49.19 -8.64
C ASP A 120 -7.44 -49.61 -7.69
N ALA A 121 -8.01 -48.68 -6.91
CA ALA A 121 -9.05 -48.97 -5.92
C ALA A 121 -10.51 -49.03 -6.46
N GLY A 122 -10.74 -49.69 -7.61
CA GLY A 122 -12.10 -50.06 -8.06
C GLY A 122 -12.77 -49.24 -9.18
N GLY A 123 -12.08 -48.25 -9.77
CA GLY A 123 -12.30 -47.69 -11.13
C GLY A 123 -13.41 -46.61 -11.35
N PRO A 124 -13.29 -45.74 -12.40
CA PRO A 124 -12.09 -45.30 -13.10
C PRO A 124 -11.73 -43.84 -12.76
N MET A 125 -10.45 -43.55 -12.57
CA MET A 125 -9.95 -42.19 -12.78
C MET A 125 -9.17 -42.16 -14.10
N LEU A 126 -9.91 -41.84 -15.15
CA LEU A 126 -9.48 -41.24 -16.41
C LEU A 126 -10.65 -40.35 -16.86
N HIS A 127 -10.36 -39.09 -17.20
CA HIS A 127 -11.38 -38.11 -17.59
C HIS A 127 -12.36 -38.68 -18.62
N PRO A 128 -13.65 -38.27 -18.64
CA PRO A 128 -14.65 -38.83 -19.56
C PRO A 128 -14.25 -38.77 -21.05
N TYR A 129 -13.40 -37.82 -21.44
CA TYR A 129 -12.89 -37.70 -22.82
C TYR A 129 -11.69 -38.61 -23.13
N LEU A 130 -11.08 -39.22 -22.10
CA LEU A 130 -10.05 -40.26 -22.21
C LEU A 130 -10.64 -41.67 -22.02
N ARG A 131 -11.93 -41.79 -21.68
CA ARG A 131 -12.63 -43.07 -21.78
C ARG A 131 -12.69 -43.44 -23.24
N TRP A 132 -11.99 -44.52 -23.55
CA TRP A 132 -11.75 -44.98 -24.90
C TRP A 132 -12.68 -46.16 -25.19
N ASP A 133 -13.75 -45.93 -25.96
CA ASP A 133 -14.75 -46.95 -26.33
C ASP A 133 -14.42 -47.66 -27.67
N GLY A 134 -13.20 -47.52 -28.22
CA GLY A 134 -12.83 -48.00 -29.56
C GLY A 134 -11.66 -49.00 -29.66
N ASP A 135 -11.54 -49.67 -30.80
CA ASP A 135 -10.54 -50.72 -31.14
C ASP A 135 -9.10 -50.22 -31.41
N ALA A 136 -8.60 -49.22 -30.67
CA ALA A 136 -7.17 -48.85 -30.79
C ALA A 136 -6.30 -49.65 -29.82
N ALA A 137 -5.05 -49.87 -30.22
CA ALA A 137 -4.03 -50.58 -29.47
C ALA A 137 -4.00 -50.18 -27.97
N PRO A 138 -3.65 -51.11 -27.06
CA PRO A 138 -3.67 -50.85 -25.62
C PRO A 138 -2.79 -49.64 -25.30
N VAL A 139 -3.42 -48.54 -24.88
CA VAL A 139 -2.71 -47.36 -24.42
C VAL A 139 -2.06 -47.71 -23.09
N ASP A 140 -0.75 -47.49 -22.99
CA ASP A 140 0.02 -47.75 -21.78
C ASP A 140 -0.54 -46.93 -20.60
N PRO A 141 -1.16 -47.56 -19.57
CA PRO A 141 -1.84 -46.82 -18.50
C PRO A 141 -0.96 -45.79 -17.76
N PRO A 142 0.33 -46.06 -17.47
CA PRO A 142 1.27 -45.06 -16.95
C PRO A 142 1.43 -43.83 -17.86
N ALA A 143 1.42 -44.00 -19.18
CA ALA A 143 1.53 -42.89 -20.12
C ALA A 143 0.29 -41.97 -20.06
N VAL A 144 -0.90 -42.55 -19.89
CA VAL A 144 -2.13 -41.76 -19.74
C VAL A 144 -2.14 -41.00 -18.41
N LEU A 145 -1.74 -41.66 -17.31
CA LEU A 145 -1.64 -41.00 -16.01
C LEU A 145 -0.64 -39.85 -16.03
N ARG A 146 0.50 -40.03 -16.69
CA ARG A 146 1.48 -38.96 -16.90
C ARG A 146 0.85 -37.76 -17.60
N LEU A 147 0.15 -37.97 -18.72
CA LEU A 147 -0.49 -36.90 -19.48
C LEU A 147 -1.54 -36.14 -18.67
N VAL A 148 -2.38 -36.87 -17.91
CA VAL A 148 -3.41 -36.24 -17.07
C VAL A 148 -2.78 -35.44 -15.94
N ASN A 149 -1.75 -35.98 -15.31
CA ASN A 149 -1.02 -35.30 -14.24
C ASN A 149 -0.32 -34.05 -14.77
N GLU A 150 0.33 -34.14 -15.93
CA GLU A 150 0.94 -33.00 -16.62
C GLU A 150 -0.08 -31.88 -16.87
N HIS A 151 -1.25 -32.21 -17.43
CA HIS A 151 -2.30 -31.22 -17.67
C HIS A 151 -2.76 -30.49 -16.39
N HIS A 152 -2.93 -31.22 -15.28
CA HIS A 152 -3.35 -30.61 -14.02
C HIS A 152 -2.26 -29.74 -13.40
N VAL A 153 -1.00 -30.20 -13.44
CA VAL A 153 0.14 -29.49 -12.88
C VAL A 153 0.43 -28.24 -13.70
N GLU A 154 0.55 -28.35 -15.02
CA GLU A 154 0.75 -27.20 -15.91
C GLU A 154 -0.41 -26.21 -15.83
N GLY A 155 -1.65 -26.69 -15.85
CA GLY A 155 -2.83 -25.83 -15.72
C GLY A 155 -2.89 -25.11 -14.37
N PHE A 156 -2.31 -25.67 -13.32
CA PHE A 156 -2.12 -24.97 -12.05
C PHE A 156 -1.04 -23.89 -12.16
N VAL A 157 0.16 -24.25 -12.65
CA VAL A 157 1.28 -23.31 -12.84
C VAL A 157 0.85 -22.10 -13.65
N TRP A 158 0.20 -22.32 -14.80
CA TRP A 158 -0.28 -21.23 -15.66
C TRP A 158 -1.29 -20.32 -14.96
N ARG A 159 -2.25 -20.87 -14.20
CA ARG A 159 -3.23 -20.06 -13.46
C ARG A 159 -2.57 -19.20 -12.38
N VAL A 160 -1.60 -19.76 -11.66
CA VAL A 160 -0.87 -19.02 -10.62
C VAL A 160 -0.02 -17.90 -11.24
N LEU A 161 0.67 -18.19 -12.36
CA LEU A 161 1.47 -17.18 -13.05
C LEU A 161 0.60 -16.07 -13.65
N ASP A 162 -0.52 -16.41 -14.29
CA ASP A 162 -1.46 -15.43 -14.85
C ASP A 162 -2.05 -14.53 -13.76
N GLN A 163 -2.41 -15.09 -12.60
CA GLN A 163 -2.85 -14.30 -11.46
C GLN A 163 -1.76 -13.33 -10.98
N ARG A 164 -0.52 -13.80 -10.83
CA ARG A 164 0.62 -12.94 -10.42
C ARG A 164 0.86 -11.80 -11.41
N VAL A 165 0.77 -12.07 -12.72
CA VAL A 165 0.91 -11.04 -13.75
C VAL A 165 -0.17 -9.97 -13.60
N ARG A 166 -1.43 -10.37 -13.41
CA ARG A 166 -2.54 -9.41 -13.20
C ARG A 166 -2.33 -8.56 -11.95
N GLU A 167 -1.92 -9.16 -10.84
CA GLU A 167 -1.62 -8.43 -9.60
C GLU A 167 -0.48 -7.41 -9.79
N LEU A 168 0.57 -7.79 -10.53
CA LEU A 168 1.67 -6.89 -10.85
C LEU A 168 1.24 -5.74 -11.77
N ASP A 169 0.40 -6.02 -12.76
CA ASP A 169 -0.15 -5.00 -13.66
C ASP A 169 -1.04 -3.99 -12.90
N GLU A 170 -1.87 -4.46 -11.98
CA GLU A 170 -2.70 -3.60 -11.13
C GLU A 170 -1.84 -2.71 -10.23
N ARG A 171 -0.78 -3.28 -9.62
CA ARG A 171 0.17 -2.50 -8.82
C ARG A 171 0.93 -1.47 -9.66
N ALA A 172 1.32 -1.83 -10.88
CA ALA A 172 1.99 -0.89 -11.79
C ALA A 172 1.08 0.30 -12.10
N ARG A 173 -0.21 0.05 -12.42
CA ARG A 173 -1.19 1.11 -12.68
C ARG A 173 -1.44 2.01 -11.47
N ASP A 174 -1.54 1.44 -10.26
CA ASP A 174 -1.68 2.22 -9.03
C ASP A 174 -0.47 3.14 -8.80
N LEU A 175 0.75 2.61 -8.98
CA LEU A 175 1.98 3.40 -8.87
C LEU A 175 2.07 4.52 -9.91
N GLU A 176 1.67 4.25 -11.15
CA GLU A 176 1.59 5.26 -12.21
C GLU A 176 0.59 6.37 -11.86
N SER A 177 -0.58 6.00 -11.32
CA SER A 177 -1.59 6.97 -10.87
C SER A 177 -1.06 7.86 -9.75
N ARG A 178 -0.46 7.27 -8.70
CA ARG A 178 0.13 8.01 -7.58
C ARG A 178 1.27 8.92 -8.03
N ARG A 179 2.08 8.47 -9.00
CA ARG A 179 3.13 9.29 -9.57
C ARG A 179 2.55 10.49 -10.32
N ALA A 180 1.52 10.31 -11.13
CA ALA A 180 0.86 11.40 -11.83
C ALA A 180 0.24 12.42 -10.85
N GLU A 181 -0.36 11.97 -9.75
CA GLU A 181 -0.87 12.83 -8.69
C GLU A 181 0.26 13.61 -8.00
N ALA A 182 1.39 12.96 -7.70
CA ALA A 182 2.54 13.61 -7.09
C ALA A 182 3.18 14.65 -8.02
N GLU A 183 3.28 14.36 -9.32
CA GLU A 183 3.77 15.31 -10.33
C GLU A 183 2.85 16.54 -10.43
N LYS A 184 1.53 16.34 -10.39
CA LYS A 184 0.56 17.43 -10.38
C LYS A 184 0.67 18.28 -9.11
N ALA A 185 0.72 17.65 -7.94
CA ALA A 185 0.88 18.35 -6.67
C ALA A 185 2.22 19.13 -6.60
N GLY A 186 3.28 18.56 -7.16
CA GLY A 186 4.57 19.24 -7.31
C GLY A 186 4.47 20.48 -8.19
N ALA A 187 3.80 20.38 -9.34
CA ALA A 187 3.59 21.52 -10.24
C ALA A 187 2.73 22.64 -9.62
N GLU A 188 1.69 22.27 -8.86
CA GLU A 188 0.85 23.22 -8.12
C GLU A 188 1.66 23.93 -7.02
N ALA A 189 2.48 23.19 -6.26
CA ALA A 189 3.34 23.78 -5.23
C ALA A 189 4.42 24.71 -5.82
N THR A 190 4.99 24.38 -6.98
CA THR A 190 5.94 25.30 -7.65
C THR A 190 5.24 26.57 -8.12
N ALA A 191 4.04 26.46 -8.70
CA ALA A 191 3.27 27.62 -9.14
C ALA A 191 2.85 28.51 -7.97
N GLU A 192 2.47 27.91 -6.83
CA GLU A 192 2.15 28.66 -5.61
C GLU A 192 3.38 29.38 -5.04
N ASN A 193 4.54 28.72 -4.99
CA ASN A 193 5.77 29.34 -4.54
C ASN A 193 6.21 30.51 -5.43
N GLU A 194 6.11 30.38 -6.74
CA GLU A 194 6.40 31.46 -7.69
C GLU A 194 5.46 32.65 -7.46
N ARG A 195 4.16 32.39 -7.26
CA ARG A 195 3.17 33.41 -6.95
C ARG A 195 3.47 34.14 -5.63
N LEU A 196 3.75 33.40 -4.56
CA LEU A 196 4.09 33.97 -3.25
C LEU A 196 5.39 34.77 -3.28
N THR A 197 6.36 34.34 -4.10
CA THR A 197 7.62 35.07 -4.31
C THR A 197 7.36 36.40 -4.99
N ALA A 198 6.59 36.41 -6.08
CA ALA A 198 6.23 37.65 -6.79
C ALA A 198 5.40 38.61 -5.92
N GLU A 199 4.52 38.09 -5.05
CA GLU A 199 3.77 38.89 -4.08
C GLU A 199 4.68 39.51 -3.02
N ASN A 200 5.62 38.75 -2.46
CA ASN A 200 6.62 39.28 -1.53
C ASN A 200 7.46 40.39 -2.15
N GLU A 201 7.94 40.22 -3.39
CA GLU A 201 8.71 41.26 -4.09
C GLU A 201 7.92 42.55 -4.25
N ARG A 202 6.62 42.46 -4.57
CA ARG A 202 5.72 43.62 -4.63
C ARG A 202 5.56 44.30 -3.27
N LEU A 203 5.33 43.54 -2.21
CA LEU A 203 5.20 44.08 -0.86
C LEU A 203 6.49 44.77 -0.39
N ILE A 204 7.66 44.22 -0.74
CA ILE A 204 8.97 44.84 -0.46
C ILE A 204 9.08 46.19 -1.19
N ALA A 205 8.69 46.25 -2.47
CA ALA A 205 8.73 47.48 -3.26
C ALA A 205 7.76 48.56 -2.73
N ASP A 206 6.54 48.15 -2.36
CA ASP A 206 5.53 49.04 -1.77
C ASP A 206 5.99 49.59 -0.42
N ASN A 207 6.56 48.74 0.44
CA ASN A 207 7.14 49.16 1.71
C ASN A 207 8.31 50.13 1.53
N ALA A 208 9.21 49.88 0.58
CA ALA A 208 10.30 50.81 0.27
C ALA A 208 9.76 52.19 -0.16
N THR A 209 8.70 52.19 -0.97
CA THR A 209 8.02 53.43 -1.41
C THR A 209 7.35 54.15 -0.23
N ALA A 210 6.67 53.41 0.65
CA ALA A 210 6.05 53.97 1.86
C ALA A 210 7.07 54.57 2.82
N LEU A 211 8.20 53.89 3.04
CA LEU A 211 9.31 54.38 3.86
C LEU A 211 9.91 55.68 3.29
N LYS A 212 10.06 55.77 1.96
CA LYS A 212 10.50 57.01 1.31
C LYS A 212 9.50 58.15 1.51
N ARG A 213 8.20 57.89 1.36
CA ARG A 213 7.15 58.90 1.64
C ARG A 213 7.18 59.37 3.10
N LEU A 214 7.42 58.45 4.03
CA LEU A 214 7.59 58.78 5.46
C LEU A 214 8.84 59.64 5.68
N SER A 215 9.98 59.30 5.07
CA SER A 215 11.18 60.13 5.19
C SER A 215 10.96 61.54 4.64
N ASP A 216 10.34 61.67 3.47
CA ASP A 216 10.03 62.97 2.86
C ASP A 216 9.07 63.80 3.72
N ALA A 217 8.07 63.16 4.33
CA ALA A 217 7.16 63.80 5.26
C ALA A 217 7.85 64.26 6.55
N THR A 218 8.77 63.45 7.11
CA THR A 218 9.55 63.85 8.30
C THR A 218 10.49 65.02 8.01
N ALA A 219 11.11 65.06 6.83
CA ALA A 219 11.94 66.17 6.40
C ALA A 219 11.11 67.46 6.25
N SER A 220 9.93 67.34 5.64
CA SER A 220 8.99 68.47 5.48
C SER A 220 8.49 69.00 6.84
N LEU A 221 8.21 68.10 7.79
CA LEU A 221 7.80 68.45 9.15
C LEU A 221 8.94 69.14 9.93
N ALA A 222 10.18 68.66 9.78
CA ALA A 222 11.36 69.31 10.37
C ALA A 222 11.57 70.73 9.79
N GLN A 223 11.39 70.90 8.47
CA GLN A 223 11.43 72.21 7.83
C GLN A 223 10.35 73.15 8.38
N ALA A 224 9.10 72.68 8.49
CA ALA A 224 8.00 73.47 9.03
C ALA A 224 8.26 73.90 10.50
N HIS A 225 8.86 73.03 11.32
CA HIS A 225 9.28 73.39 12.67
C HIS A 225 10.37 74.47 12.69
N ALA A 226 11.39 74.34 11.82
CA ALA A 226 12.43 75.37 11.71
C ALA A 226 11.86 76.73 11.26
N GLU A 227 10.92 76.72 10.30
CA GLU A 227 10.21 77.93 9.85
C GLU A 227 9.40 78.57 10.98
N ARG A 228 8.64 77.76 11.75
CA ARG A 228 7.91 78.20 12.93
C ARG A 228 8.84 78.85 13.95
N ASP A 229 9.95 78.19 14.28
CA ASP A 229 10.90 78.67 15.29
C ASP A 229 11.56 79.99 14.85
N ALA A 230 11.87 80.12 13.55
CA ALA A 230 12.37 81.38 12.99
C ALA A 230 11.33 82.51 13.02
N VAL A 231 10.04 82.20 12.78
CA VAL A 231 8.94 83.18 12.95
C VAL A 231 8.79 83.57 14.42
N GLN A 232 8.81 82.62 15.35
CA GLN A 232 8.69 82.87 16.78
C GLN A 232 9.86 83.72 17.30
N ALA A 233 11.10 83.46 16.85
CA ALA A 233 12.27 84.27 17.17
C ALA A 233 12.23 85.69 16.55
N ARG A 234 11.51 85.88 15.44
CA ARG A 234 11.24 87.21 14.88
C ARG A 234 10.18 87.94 15.70
N MET A 235 9.09 87.27 16.06
CA MET A 235 8.03 87.82 16.92
C MET A 235 8.58 88.25 18.29
N SER A 236 9.36 87.41 18.97
CA SER A 236 9.95 87.75 20.27
C SER A 236 10.89 88.95 20.21
N ARG A 237 11.65 89.11 19.11
CA ARG A 237 12.48 90.31 18.87
C ARG A 237 11.64 91.57 18.65
N ILE A 238 10.56 91.48 17.90
CA ILE A 238 9.62 92.60 17.71
C ILE A 238 9.01 92.98 19.06
N GLU A 239 8.52 92.00 19.83
CA GLU A 239 7.94 92.21 21.16
C GLU A 239 8.94 92.86 22.14
N GLY A 240 10.22 92.50 22.02
CA GLY A 240 11.32 93.08 22.77
C GLY A 240 11.75 94.48 22.30
N SER A 241 11.32 94.98 21.14
CA SER A 241 11.77 96.28 20.62
C SER A 241 11.19 97.46 21.43
N SER A 242 11.98 98.53 21.59
CA SER A 242 11.54 99.74 22.31
C SER A 242 10.32 100.39 21.65
N SER A 243 10.28 100.39 20.32
CA SER A 243 9.18 100.92 19.49
C SER A 243 7.89 100.13 19.73
N TYR A 244 7.96 98.79 19.75
CA TYR A 244 6.81 97.94 20.03
C TYR A 244 6.33 98.09 21.47
N ARG A 245 7.24 98.12 22.45
CA ARG A 245 6.89 98.35 23.86
C ARG A 245 6.22 99.70 24.08
N LEU A 246 6.66 100.74 23.37
CA LEU A 246 6.08 102.08 23.42
C LEU A 246 4.71 102.13 22.76
N ALA A 247 4.54 101.50 21.59
CA ALA A 247 3.24 101.31 20.94
C ALA A 247 2.26 100.51 21.83
N ARG A 248 2.73 99.45 22.49
CA ARG A 248 1.93 98.64 23.44
C ARG A 248 1.53 99.44 24.67
N ARG A 249 2.42 100.27 25.24
CA ARG A 249 2.11 101.19 26.34
C ARG A 249 1.10 102.26 25.91
N LEU A 250 1.24 102.83 24.72
CA LEU A 250 0.28 103.78 24.16
C LEU A 250 -1.09 103.14 23.94
N ALA A 251 -1.15 101.93 23.38
CA ALA A 251 -2.40 101.19 23.19
C ALA A 251 -3.08 100.82 24.51
N ALA A 252 -2.31 100.34 25.50
CA ALA A 252 -2.82 100.05 26.85
C ALA A 252 -3.28 101.32 27.58
N GLY A 253 -2.56 102.44 27.43
CA GLY A 253 -2.96 103.75 27.94
C GLY A 253 -4.25 104.25 27.29
N LYS A 254 -4.44 104.00 25.98
CA LYS A 254 -5.67 104.34 25.25
C LYS A 254 -6.86 103.48 25.70
N GLN A 255 -6.66 102.19 25.99
CA GLN A 255 -7.70 101.31 26.55
C GLN A 255 -8.03 101.62 28.02
N ALA A 256 -7.03 101.98 28.83
CA ALA A 256 -7.24 102.42 30.21
C ALA A 256 -8.03 103.74 30.25
N MET A 257 -7.69 104.70 29.38
CA MET A 257 -8.48 105.91 29.14
C MET A 257 -9.91 105.59 28.64
N ALA A 258 -10.06 104.67 27.69
CA ALA A 258 -11.37 104.27 27.18
C ALA A 258 -12.25 103.60 28.25
N ARG A 259 -11.67 102.84 29.20
CA ARG A 259 -12.39 102.28 30.35
C ARG A 259 -12.72 103.34 31.41
N LEU A 260 -11.85 104.33 31.63
CA LEU A 260 -12.11 105.46 32.52
C LEU A 260 -13.20 106.40 31.98
N VAL A 261 -13.26 106.59 30.66
CA VAL A 261 -14.30 107.38 29.98
C VAL A 261 -15.59 106.56 29.80
N GLY A 262 -15.50 105.24 29.70
CA GLY A 262 -16.65 104.33 29.59
C GLY A 262 -17.31 103.92 30.93
N ALA A 263 -16.61 104.00 32.06
CA ALA A 263 -17.16 103.79 33.40
C ALA A 263 -17.83 105.06 33.99
N GLY A 264 -17.93 106.12 33.19
CA GLY A 264 -18.66 107.35 33.49
C GLY A 264 -19.98 107.47 32.72
N ARG A 265 -20.64 106.35 32.42
CA ARG A 265 -22.05 106.31 32.02
C ARG A 265 -22.81 105.31 32.87
#